data_AF-A0A3D0N3U8-F1
#
_entry.id   AF-A0A3D0N3U8-F1
#
_cell.length_a   1.000
_cell.length_b   1.000
_cell.length_c   1.000
_cell.angle_alpha   90.00
_cell.angle_beta   90.00
_cell.angle_gamma   90.00
#
_symmetry.space_group_name_H-M   'P 1'
#
loop_
_entity.id
_entity.type
_entity.pdbx_description
1 polymer ?
#
loop_
_entity_poly.entity_id
_entity_poly.type
_entity_poly.pdbx_seq_one_letter_code
_entity_poly.pdbx_strand_id
1 'polypeptide(L)'
;MPDRLWEPDFERLLDAIHCRQPDRVPFLELGIDQQVIEAVMAAPYPAAGITSDDGRRYRIEFQRRMGYDYVRAHPGFYFPTRRLLSTAASAPGATSTSARSRAGWTSRRTRGRRSLRGPSPTSSGSGR
;
A
#
# COMPACT_ATOMS: atom_id res chain seq x y z
N MET A 1 -24.33 1.96 25.67
CA MET A 1 -24.70 0.92 24.69
C MET A 1 -23.55 0.75 23.71
N PRO A 2 -22.50 -0.02 24.08
CA PRO A 2 -21.32 -0.22 23.24
C PRO A 2 -21.60 -1.08 21.99
N ASP A 3 -22.69 -1.85 21.97
CA ASP A 3 -22.96 -2.83 20.90
C ASP A 3 -23.28 -2.19 19.54
N ARG A 4 -23.88 -0.99 19.51
CA ARG A 4 -24.17 -0.24 18.28
C ARG A 4 -22.92 0.20 17.52
N LEU A 5 -21.79 0.35 18.20
CA LEU A 5 -20.54 0.73 17.53
C LEU A 5 -20.11 -0.34 16.52
N TRP A 6 -20.50 -1.61 16.72
CA TRP A 6 -20.09 -2.73 15.87
C TRP A 6 -21.12 -3.11 14.80
N GLU A 7 -22.26 -2.42 14.77
CA GLU A 7 -23.22 -2.54 13.68
C GLU A 7 -22.69 -1.80 12.42
N PRO A 8 -22.91 -2.35 11.21
CA PRO A 8 -22.63 -1.65 9.97
C PRO A 8 -23.32 -0.28 9.90
N ASP A 9 -22.56 0.77 9.62
CA ASP A 9 -23.07 2.11 9.34
C ASP A 9 -22.43 2.68 8.07
N PHE A 10 -23.22 2.77 7.00
CA PHE A 10 -22.76 3.26 5.70
C PHE A 10 -22.42 4.76 5.69
N GLU A 11 -23.04 5.54 6.57
CA GLU A 11 -22.75 6.98 6.69
C GLU A 11 -21.37 7.20 7.29
N ARG A 12 -20.89 6.28 8.13
CA ARG A 12 -19.56 6.35 8.75
C ARG A 12 -18.43 6.43 7.72
N LEU A 13 -18.50 5.60 6.66
CA LEU A 13 -17.52 5.67 5.58
C LEU A 13 -17.65 6.97 4.78
N LEU A 14 -18.87 7.44 4.52
CA LEU A 14 -19.10 8.71 3.82
C LEU A 14 -18.57 9.90 4.63
N ASP A 15 -18.77 9.91 5.95
CA ASP A 15 -18.21 10.90 6.85
C ASP A 15 -16.68 10.94 6.74
N ALA A 16 -16.03 9.78 6.81
CA ALA A 16 -14.58 9.69 6.69
C ALA A 16 -14.06 10.18 5.33
N ILE A 17 -14.67 9.77 4.21
CA ILE A 17 -14.27 10.19 2.85
C ILE A 17 -14.47 11.69 2.65
N HIS A 18 -15.49 12.28 3.28
CA HIS A 18 -15.76 13.72 3.24
C HIS A 18 -15.03 14.51 4.34
N CYS A 19 -14.05 13.92 5.03
CA CYS A 19 -13.29 14.54 6.10
C CYS A 19 -14.16 15.13 7.23
N ARG A 20 -15.34 14.56 7.46
CA ARG A 20 -16.18 14.81 8.64
C ARG A 20 -15.66 13.96 9.81
N GLN A 21 -16.28 14.08 10.98
CA GLN A 21 -15.87 13.35 12.18
C GLN A 21 -16.81 12.16 12.46
N PRO A 22 -16.45 10.94 12.02
CA PRO A 22 -17.22 9.75 12.36
C PRO A 22 -17.05 9.40 13.86
N ASP A 23 -18.00 8.63 14.38
CA ASP A 23 -18.01 8.11 15.75
C ASP A 23 -16.85 7.12 16.04
N ARG A 24 -16.33 6.47 14.99
CA ARG A 24 -15.12 5.62 15.01
C ARG A 24 -14.48 5.54 13.62
N VAL A 25 -13.31 4.92 13.53
CA VAL A 25 -12.70 4.56 12.23
C VAL A 25 -13.61 3.57 11.51
N PRO A 26 -14.05 3.83 10.26
CA PRO A 26 -14.86 2.88 9.50
C PRO A 26 -14.10 1.58 9.26
N PHE A 27 -14.80 0.44 9.37
CA PHE A 27 -14.18 -0.86 9.12
C PHE A 27 -14.16 -1.16 7.61
N LEU A 28 -12.95 -1.20 7.05
CA LEU A 28 -12.70 -1.38 5.62
C LEU A 28 -11.53 -2.31 5.32
N GLU A 29 -11.70 -3.25 4.39
CA GLU A 29 -10.68 -4.19 3.91
C GLU A 29 -10.78 -4.40 2.39
N LEU A 30 -9.66 -4.19 1.69
CA LEU A 30 -9.62 -4.19 0.22
C LEU A 30 -9.28 -5.56 -0.38
N GLY A 31 -8.82 -6.53 0.41
CA GLY A 31 -8.45 -7.85 -0.08
C GLY A 31 -8.49 -8.94 0.98
N ILE A 32 -9.62 -9.64 1.07
CA ILE A 32 -9.73 -10.88 1.85
C ILE A 32 -9.62 -12.08 0.92
N ASP A 33 -8.76 -13.01 1.30
CA ASP A 33 -8.62 -14.30 0.61
C ASP A 33 -9.93 -15.08 0.61
N GLN A 34 -10.23 -15.75 -0.51
CA GLN A 34 -11.44 -16.55 -0.66
C GLN A 34 -11.57 -17.60 0.45
N GLN A 35 -10.47 -18.23 0.87
CA GLN A 35 -10.49 -19.27 1.91
C GLN A 35 -10.99 -18.74 3.26
N VAL A 36 -10.63 -17.49 3.60
CA VAL A 36 -11.09 -16.85 4.84
C VAL A 36 -12.57 -16.53 4.75
N ILE A 37 -13.04 -16.05 3.60
CA ILE A 37 -14.45 -15.74 3.38
C ILE A 37 -15.29 -17.02 3.50
N GLU A 38 -14.87 -18.10 2.84
CA GLU A 38 -15.57 -19.39 2.89
C GLU A 38 -15.61 -19.98 4.31
N ALA A 39 -14.52 -19.84 5.07
CA ALA A 39 -14.48 -20.25 6.47
C ALA A 39 -15.47 -19.45 7.34
N VAL A 40 -15.53 -18.13 7.18
CA VAL A 40 -16.49 -17.26 7.91
C VAL A 40 -17.93 -17.57 7.52
N MET A 41 -18.17 -17.84 6.24
CA MET A 41 -19.50 -18.13 5.72
C MET A 41 -19.96 -19.57 6.00
N ALA A 42 -19.05 -20.45 6.41
CA ALA A 42 -19.27 -21.89 6.56
C ALA A 42 -19.90 -22.54 5.31
N ALA A 43 -19.57 -22.00 4.14
CA ALA A 43 -20.10 -22.40 2.84
C ALA A 43 -19.12 -22.02 1.72
N PRO A 44 -19.02 -22.82 0.65
CA PRO A 44 -18.14 -22.51 -0.48
C PRO A 44 -18.63 -21.27 -1.25
N TYR A 45 -17.71 -20.63 -1.98
CA TYR A 45 -18.07 -19.53 -2.86
C TYR A 45 -18.95 -20.01 -4.03
N PRO A 46 -19.98 -19.25 -4.45
CA PRO A 46 -20.84 -19.64 -5.56
C PRO A 46 -20.06 -19.89 -6.86
N ALA A 47 -20.29 -21.06 -7.48
CA ALA A 47 -19.60 -21.49 -8.70
C ALA A 47 -19.81 -20.54 -9.90
N ALA A 48 -20.94 -19.82 -9.93
CA ALA A 48 -21.25 -18.82 -10.95
C ALA A 48 -20.34 -17.57 -10.89
N GLY A 49 -19.51 -17.44 -9.86
CA GLY A 49 -18.50 -16.39 -9.75
C GLY A 49 -19.02 -15.07 -9.18
N ILE A 50 -18.10 -14.12 -8.97
CA ILE A 50 -18.33 -12.89 -8.20
C ILE A 50 -19.29 -11.89 -8.82
N THR A 51 -19.45 -11.95 -10.15
CA THR A 51 -20.34 -11.05 -10.89
C THR A 51 -21.77 -11.57 -10.97
N SER A 52 -22.02 -12.85 -10.63
CA SER A 52 -23.37 -13.43 -10.57
C SER A 52 -24.16 -12.87 -9.39
N ASP A 53 -25.50 -12.93 -9.46
CA ASP A 53 -26.36 -12.45 -8.38
C ASP A 53 -26.11 -13.21 -7.07
N ASP A 54 -25.88 -14.53 -7.14
CA ASP A 54 -25.55 -15.34 -5.97
C ASP A 54 -24.18 -14.96 -5.40
N GLY A 55 -23.18 -14.74 -6.25
CA GLY A 55 -21.86 -14.24 -5.84
C GLY A 55 -21.91 -12.87 -5.15
N ARG A 56 -22.78 -11.97 -5.63
CA ARG A 56 -23.02 -10.66 -5.01
C ARG A 56 -23.72 -10.79 -3.67
N ARG A 57 -24.80 -11.57 -3.58
CA ARG A 57 -25.53 -11.82 -2.31
C ARG A 57 -24.61 -12.43 -1.27
N TYR A 58 -23.80 -13.42 -1.66
CA TYR A 58 -22.83 -14.07 -0.80
C TYR A 58 -21.80 -13.08 -0.23
N ARG A 59 -21.27 -12.17 -1.08
CA ARG A 59 -20.34 -11.11 -0.65
C ARG A 59 -20.97 -10.08 0.28
N ILE A 60 -22.22 -9.68 0.00
CA ILE A 60 -22.97 -8.75 0.86
C ILE A 60 -23.18 -9.36 2.24
N GLU A 61 -23.60 -10.62 2.31
CA GLU A 61 -23.82 -11.30 3.59
C GLU A 61 -22.52 -11.44 4.40
N PHE A 62 -21.41 -11.78 3.74
CA PHE A 62 -20.10 -11.80 4.38
C PHE A 62 -19.73 -10.43 5.00
N GLN A 63 -19.87 -9.34 4.24
CA GLN A 63 -19.56 -7.98 4.71
C GLN A 63 -20.47 -7.56 5.87
N ARG A 64 -21.75 -7.91 5.79
CA ARG A 64 -22.72 -7.67 6.87
C ARG A 64 -22.34 -8.41 8.16
N ARG A 65 -21.98 -9.71 8.08
CA ARG A 65 -21.55 -10.50 9.25
C ARG A 65 -20.28 -9.97 9.91
N MET A 66 -19.38 -9.44 9.09
CA MET A 66 -18.11 -8.90 9.57
C MET A 66 -18.21 -7.46 10.10
N GLY A 67 -19.37 -6.80 10.00
CA GLY A 67 -19.57 -5.44 10.52
C GLY A 67 -18.97 -4.35 9.61
N TYR A 68 -18.93 -4.57 8.30
CA TYR A 68 -18.33 -3.63 7.35
C TYR A 68 -19.25 -2.44 7.12
N ASP A 69 -18.68 -1.24 7.14
CA ASP A 69 -19.40 0.02 6.92
C ASP A 69 -19.65 0.30 5.42
N TYR A 70 -19.48 -0.70 4.56
CA TYR A 70 -19.67 -0.61 3.10
C TYR A 70 -19.87 -1.98 2.47
N VAL A 71 -20.46 -1.95 1.26
CA VAL A 71 -20.50 -3.10 0.38
C VAL A 71 -19.61 -2.87 -0.83
N ARG A 72 -18.71 -3.80 -1.10
CA ARG A 72 -17.88 -3.75 -2.31
C ARG A 72 -18.66 -4.31 -3.50
N ALA A 73 -19.11 -3.43 -4.39
CA ALA A 73 -19.57 -3.84 -5.71
C ALA A 73 -18.36 -4.19 -6.59
N HIS A 74 -18.41 -5.36 -7.24
CA HIS A 74 -17.51 -5.70 -8.35
C HIS A 74 -18.27 -5.54 -9.66
N PRO A 75 -18.34 -4.32 -10.22
CA PRO A 75 -18.86 -4.17 -11.56
C PRO A 75 -17.83 -4.84 -12.48
N GLY A 76 -18.26 -5.85 -13.24
CA GLY A 76 -17.43 -6.59 -14.17
C GLY A 76 -16.99 -5.76 -15.38
N PHE A 77 -16.42 -4.57 -15.15
CA PHE A 77 -15.84 -3.75 -16.18
C PHE A 77 -14.49 -4.34 -16.58
N TYR A 78 -14.42 -4.81 -17.82
CA TYR A 78 -13.19 -5.24 -18.45
C TYR A 78 -12.69 -4.08 -19.30
N PHE A 79 -11.52 -3.54 -18.95
CA PHE A 79 -10.82 -2.63 -19.85
C PHE A 79 -10.12 -3.47 -20.92
N PRO A 80 -10.19 -3.09 -22.21
CA PRO A 80 -9.45 -3.79 -23.25
C PRO A 80 -7.95 -3.67 -22.95
N THR A 81 -7.35 -4.78 -22.52
CA THR A 81 -5.90 -4.87 -22.35
C THR A 81 -5.28 -4.97 -23.74
N ARG A 82 -4.64 -3.89 -24.20
CA ARG A 82 -3.77 -3.96 -25.36
C ARG A 82 -2.57 -4.83 -24.95
N ARG A 83 -2.38 -5.98 -25.60
CA ARG A 83 -1.15 -6.77 -25.44
C ARG A 83 0.02 -5.85 -25.79
N LEU A 84 0.79 -5.45 -24.77
CA LEU A 84 2.12 -4.90 -25.01
C LEU A 84 2.90 -6.03 -25.67
N LEU A 85 3.39 -5.80 -26.89
CA LEU A 85 4.31 -6.73 -27.53
C LEU A 85 5.48 -6.92 -26.57
N SER A 86 5.67 -8.15 -26.13
CA SER A 86 6.83 -8.55 -25.35
C SER A 86 8.07 -8.14 -26.15
N THR A 87 8.80 -7.13 -25.70
CA THR A 87 10.19 -6.94 -26.13
C THR A 87 10.92 -8.24 -25.78
N ALA A 88 11.56 -8.88 -26.75
CA ALA A 88 12.16 -10.22 -26.66
C ALA A 88 13.34 -10.36 -25.65
N ALA A 89 13.37 -9.56 -24.59
CA ALA A 89 14.45 -9.49 -23.60
C ALA A 89 14.07 -10.03 -22.21
N SER A 90 12.95 -10.76 -22.09
CA SER A 90 12.62 -11.48 -20.85
C SER A 90 12.43 -12.96 -21.14
N ALA A 91 13.55 -13.65 -21.38
CA ALA A 91 13.59 -15.09 -21.28
C ALA A 91 13.39 -15.51 -19.80
N PRO A 92 12.56 -16.51 -19.49
CA PRO A 92 12.45 -17.07 -18.15
C PRO A 92 13.68 -17.92 -17.87
N GLY A 93 14.67 -17.36 -17.16
CA GLY A 93 15.91 -18.09 -16.88
C GLY A 93 17.00 -17.35 -16.10
N ALA A 94 16.74 -16.18 -15.53
CA ALA A 94 17.69 -15.54 -14.61
C ALA A 94 17.38 -15.99 -13.18
N THR A 95 17.85 -17.19 -12.84
CA THR A 95 17.95 -17.70 -11.47
C THR A 95 18.60 -16.64 -10.59
N SER A 96 17.93 -16.26 -9.51
CA SER A 96 18.50 -15.42 -8.45
C SER A 96 19.57 -16.21 -7.71
N THR A 97 20.76 -16.32 -8.29
CA THR A 97 21.96 -16.74 -7.55
C THR A 97 22.66 -15.49 -7.09
N SER A 98 22.67 -15.32 -5.77
CA SER A 98 23.35 -14.26 -5.05
C SER A 98 24.77 -14.01 -5.56
N ALA A 99 25.01 -12.82 -6.11
CA ALA A 99 26.33 -12.21 -6.16
C ALA A 99 26.27 -10.93 -5.33
N ARG A 100 26.60 -11.08 -4.05
CA ARG A 100 26.79 -9.99 -3.10
C ARG A 100 28.05 -9.23 -3.52
N SER A 101 27.92 -8.27 -4.44
CA SER A 101 28.99 -7.33 -4.77
C SER A 101 28.78 -6.03 -4.00
N ARG A 102 29.78 -5.70 -3.18
CA ARG A 102 29.91 -4.44 -2.45
C ARG A 102 29.82 -3.27 -3.43
N ALA A 103 28.71 -2.54 -3.41
CA ALA A 103 28.65 -1.19 -3.97
C ALA A 103 28.55 -0.20 -2.80
N GLY A 104 29.70 0.37 -2.43
CA GLY A 104 29.79 1.41 -1.43
C GLY A 104 28.97 2.64 -1.85
N TRP A 105 27.99 2.99 -1.04
CA TRP A 105 27.38 4.31 -1.07
C TRP A 105 28.42 5.34 -0.61
N THR A 106 29.15 5.94 -1.54
CA THR A 106 29.91 7.17 -1.26
C THR A 106 29.03 8.36 -1.55
N SER A 107 28.50 8.95 -0.48
CA SER A 107 27.83 10.25 -0.52
C SER A 107 28.82 11.31 -0.99
N ARG A 108 28.61 11.87 -2.18
CA ARG A 108 29.31 13.07 -2.66
C ARG A 108 28.74 14.29 -1.91
N ARG A 109 29.28 14.59 -0.73
CA ARG A 109 29.16 15.92 -0.10
C ARG A 109 30.37 16.75 -0.51
N THR A 110 30.23 17.52 -1.58
CA THR A 110 31.16 18.61 -1.90
C THR A 110 30.93 19.76 -0.90
N ARG A 111 31.63 19.73 0.23
CA ARG A 111 31.85 20.92 1.07
C ARG A 111 32.93 21.77 0.40
N GLY A 112 32.53 22.93 -0.11
CA GLY A 112 33.45 23.99 -0.49
C GLY A 112 34.28 24.41 0.73
N ARG A 113 35.57 24.07 0.73
CA ARG A 113 36.56 24.62 1.66
C ARG A 113 37.19 25.84 0.99
N ARG A 114 36.77 27.02 1.46
CA ARG A 114 37.45 28.29 1.21
C ARG A 114 38.88 28.17 1.75
N SER A 115 39.85 28.37 0.88
CA SER A 115 41.27 28.45 1.21
C SER A 115 41.53 29.67 2.09
N LEU A 116 42.03 29.45 3.30
CA LEU A 116 42.77 30.45 4.07
C LEU A 116 44.17 29.86 4.27
N ARG A 117 45.12 30.31 3.46
CA ARG A 117 46.55 30.22 3.72
C ARG A 117 47.15 31.60 3.54
N GLY A 118 47.63 32.15 4.65
CA GLY A 118 48.60 33.22 4.74
C GLY A 118 49.44 32.96 6.00
N PRO A 119 50.74 33.28 6.00
CA PRO A 119 51.79 32.39 6.49
C PRO A 119 52.16 32.59 7.98
N SER A 120 52.95 31.66 8.52
CA SER A 120 53.53 31.69 9.88
C SER A 120 55.07 31.73 9.80
N PRO A 121 55.82 31.87 10.91
CA PRO A 121 56.20 33.13 11.57
C PRO A 121 57.73 33.25 11.81
N THR A 122 58.23 34.43 12.20
CA THR A 122 59.45 34.73 13.03
C THR A 122 59.75 36.23 12.86
N SER A 123 60.28 37.05 13.77
CA SER A 123 60.70 37.02 15.18
C SER A 123 61.12 38.46 15.55
N SER A 124 60.98 38.85 16.83
CA SER A 124 61.83 39.80 17.61
C SER A 124 62.08 41.27 17.18
N GLY A 125 61.93 42.19 18.16
CA GLY A 125 62.68 43.45 18.28
C GLY A 125 61.77 44.70 18.35
N SER A 126 61.44 45.23 19.53
CA SER A 126 62.18 46.24 20.32
C SER A 126 62.28 47.63 19.68
N GLY A 127 61.71 48.64 20.33
CA GLY A 127 62.17 50.03 20.20
C GLY A 127 61.10 51.10 20.32
N ARG A 128 60.89 51.56 21.56
CA ARG A 128 60.53 52.92 22.04
C ARG A 128 59.49 53.75 21.29
#